data_AF-A0A7W4FCD9-F1
#
_entry.id   AF-A0A7W4FCD9-F1
#
_cell.length_a   1.000
_cell.length_b   1.000
_cell.length_c   1.000
_cell.angle_alpha   90.00
_cell.angle_beta   90.00
_cell.angle_gamma   90.00
#
_symmetry.space_group_name_H-M   'P 1'
#
loop_
_entity.id
_entity.type
_entity.pdbx_description
1 polymer ?
#
loop_
_entity_poly.entity_id
_entity_poly.type
_entity_poly.pdbx_seq_one_letter_code
_entity_poly.pdbx_strand_id
1 'polypeptide(L)'
;MRKRMILAALPLLAMAACADSQTNLRKAAYDTMSAYHLAETGAQAYLATGTADPTVKADIKTASAAALVPITALNTSIQDNSTLTETGVSTAESALATLQNALSKAQAPATTTSSTTGN
;
A
#
# COMPACT_ATOMS: atom_id res chain seq x y z
N MET A 1 -30.95 6.50 14.77
CA MET A 1 -30.15 5.37 15.30
C MET A 1 -28.75 5.43 14.71
N ARG A 2 -27.73 5.82 15.49
CA ARG A 2 -26.34 5.94 15.01
C ARG A 2 -25.63 4.61 15.25
N LYS A 3 -25.49 3.80 14.20
CA LYS A 3 -24.69 2.56 14.25
C LYS A 3 -23.21 2.96 14.32
N ARG A 4 -22.63 2.80 15.51
CA ARG A 4 -21.17 2.86 15.73
C ARG A 4 -20.57 1.70 14.94
N MET A 5 -19.86 1.99 13.86
CA MET A 5 -18.99 1.01 13.20
C MET A 5 -17.84 0.74 14.17
N ILE A 6 -17.87 -0.44 14.77
CA ILE A 6 -16.74 -1.01 15.48
C ILE A 6 -15.69 -1.27 14.40
N LEU A 7 -14.71 -0.38 14.32
CA LEU A 7 -13.47 -0.60 13.60
C LEU A 7 -12.80 -1.78 14.29
N ALA A 8 -12.96 -2.97 13.71
CA ALA A 8 -12.23 -4.15 14.12
C ALA A 8 -10.75 -3.85 13.91
N ALA A 9 -10.08 -3.42 14.99
CA ALA A 9 -8.63 -3.37 15.07
C ALA A 9 -8.14 -4.80 14.80
N LEU A 10 -7.65 -5.00 13.58
CA LEU A 10 -7.08 -6.25 13.12
C LEU A 10 -5.96 -6.64 14.10
N PRO A 11 -6.01 -7.81 14.75
CA PRO A 11 -5.01 -8.22 15.72
C PRO A 11 -3.72 -8.60 14.96
N LEU A 12 -2.90 -7.60 14.66
CA LEU A 12 -1.59 -7.73 14.01
C LEU A 12 -0.50 -8.28 14.96
N LEU A 13 -0.86 -8.94 16.07
CA LEU A 13 0.10 -9.32 17.13
C LEU A 13 0.03 -10.80 17.55
N ALA A 14 -0.30 -11.70 16.64
CA ALA A 14 -0.12 -13.12 16.90
C ALA A 14 0.25 -13.90 15.64
N MET A 15 1.53 -13.83 15.24
CA MET A 15 2.17 -14.97 14.60
C MET A 15 3.52 -15.18 15.27
N ALA A 16 3.53 -16.21 16.12
CA ALA A 16 4.71 -16.75 16.74
C ALA A 16 5.73 -17.12 15.67
N ALA A 17 6.99 -16.83 15.98
CA ALA A 17 8.16 -17.28 15.25
C ALA A 17 8.07 -18.79 14.92
N CYS A 18 7.71 -19.10 13.69
CA CYS A 18 7.91 -20.40 13.07
C CYS A 18 8.79 -20.06 11.88
N ALA A 19 10.02 -20.59 11.86
CA ALA A 19 11.04 -20.29 10.84
C ALA A 19 10.38 -20.04 9.49
N ASP A 20 10.50 -18.81 8.96
CA ASP A 20 9.70 -18.37 7.83
C ASP A 20 10.06 -19.23 6.62
N SER A 21 9.26 -20.27 6.39
CA SER A 21 9.54 -21.24 5.35
C SER A 21 9.48 -20.50 4.01
N GLN A 22 10.27 -20.92 3.03
CA GLN A 22 10.23 -20.33 1.70
C GLN A 22 8.81 -20.32 1.10
N THR A 23 7.95 -21.25 1.51
CA THR A 23 6.52 -21.27 1.20
C THR A 23 5.79 -20.03 1.74
N ASN A 24 6.03 -19.65 2.99
CA ASN A 24 5.40 -18.48 3.62
C ASN A 24 5.90 -17.18 2.99
N LEU A 25 7.23 -17.06 2.79
CA LEU A 25 7.82 -15.89 2.13
C LEU A 25 7.32 -15.72 0.70
N ARG A 26 7.17 -16.82 -0.05
CA ARG A 26 6.58 -16.78 -1.40
C ARG A 26 5.11 -16.37 -1.35
N LYS A 27 4.34 -16.91 -0.41
CA LYS A 27 2.95 -16.51 -0.23
C LYS A 27 2.84 -15.01 0.05
N ALA A 28 3.62 -14.49 0.99
CA ALA A 28 3.65 -13.07 1.34
C ALA A 28 4.08 -12.19 0.14
N ALA A 29 5.07 -12.64 -0.64
CA ALA A 29 5.46 -11.97 -1.87
C ALA A 29 4.33 -11.93 -2.90
N TYR A 30 3.63 -13.05 -3.15
CA TYR A 30 2.47 -13.08 -4.07
C TYR A 30 1.32 -12.20 -3.60
N ASP A 31 1.01 -12.22 -2.30
CA ASP A 31 -0.02 -11.37 -1.71
C ASP A 31 0.35 -9.89 -1.88
N THR A 32 1.61 -9.53 -1.64
CA THR A 32 2.14 -8.17 -1.83
C THR A 32 2.06 -7.72 -3.28
N MET A 33 2.48 -8.56 -4.23
CA MET A 33 2.38 -8.26 -5.67
C MET A 33 0.92 -8.08 -6.11
N SER A 34 0.02 -8.94 -5.64
CA SER A 34 -1.42 -8.86 -5.95
C SER A 34 -2.05 -7.58 -5.40
N ALA A 35 -1.72 -7.23 -4.16
CA ALA A 35 -2.20 -6.00 -3.52
C ALA A 35 -1.62 -4.74 -4.19
N TYR A 36 -0.39 -4.79 -4.70
CA TYR A 36 0.16 -3.71 -5.51
C TYR A 36 -0.60 -3.50 -6.81
N HIS A 37 -0.93 -4.54 -7.56
CA HIS A 37 -1.71 -4.38 -8.80
C HIS A 37 -3.09 -3.75 -8.54
N LEU A 38 -3.74 -4.11 -7.42
CA LEU A 38 -4.99 -3.48 -7.00
C LEU A 38 -4.78 -1.99 -6.65
N ALA A 39 -3.74 -1.67 -5.87
CA ALA A 39 -3.39 -0.30 -5.53
C ALA A 39 -3.04 0.54 -6.77
N GLU A 40 -2.30 -0.03 -7.72
CA GLU A 40 -1.95 0.59 -9.00
C GLU A 40 -3.20 0.90 -9.83
N THR A 41 -4.17 -0.01 -9.88
CA THR A 41 -5.47 0.24 -10.54
C THR A 41 -6.18 1.44 -9.92
N GLY A 42 -6.21 1.52 -8.58
CA GLY A 42 -6.75 2.67 -7.86
C GLY A 42 -5.99 3.97 -8.12
N ALA A 43 -4.66 3.90 -8.19
CA ALA A 43 -3.80 5.03 -8.53
C ALA A 43 -4.11 5.56 -9.94
N GLN A 44 -4.19 4.68 -10.94
CA GLN A 44 -4.53 5.06 -12.31
C GLN A 44 -5.92 5.71 -12.37
N ALA A 45 -6.91 5.14 -11.68
CA ALA A 45 -8.26 5.71 -11.61
C ALA A 45 -8.26 7.13 -11.02
N TYR A 46 -7.53 7.35 -9.91
CA TYR A 46 -7.41 8.68 -9.30
C TYR A 46 -6.67 9.65 -10.23
N LEU A 47 -5.55 9.24 -10.83
CA LEU A 47 -4.73 10.08 -11.69
C LEU A 47 -5.43 10.52 -12.97
N ALA A 48 -6.40 9.73 -13.44
CA ALA A 48 -7.27 10.04 -14.56
C ALA A 48 -8.37 11.07 -14.21
N THR A 49 -8.64 11.33 -12.93
CA THR A 49 -9.59 12.37 -12.55
C THR A 49 -9.02 13.76 -12.86
N GLY A 50 -9.79 14.57 -13.59
CA GLY A 50 -9.40 15.93 -13.96
C GLY A 50 -9.32 16.91 -12.78
N THR A 51 -9.81 16.50 -11.61
CA THR A 51 -9.86 17.28 -10.37
C THR A 51 -8.97 16.70 -9.27
N ALA A 52 -8.05 15.79 -9.60
CA ALA A 52 -7.09 15.24 -8.64
C ALA A 52 -6.26 16.37 -8.02
N ASP A 53 -6.09 16.32 -6.70
CA ASP A 53 -5.20 17.24 -6.01
C ASP A 53 -3.76 17.03 -6.52
N PRO A 54 -3.04 18.09 -6.92
CA PRO A 54 -1.73 17.97 -7.54
C PRO A 54 -0.68 17.40 -6.58
N THR A 55 -0.80 17.66 -5.28
CA THR A 55 0.09 17.14 -4.24
C THR A 55 -0.15 15.65 -4.05
N VAL A 56 -1.42 15.24 -3.91
CA VAL A 56 -1.79 13.83 -3.76
C VAL A 56 -1.40 13.03 -5.02
N LYS A 57 -1.56 13.62 -6.20
CA LYS A 57 -1.10 13.07 -7.48
C LYS A 57 0.42 12.84 -7.50
N ALA A 58 1.22 13.78 -7.00
CA ALA A 58 2.66 13.64 -6.91
C ALA A 58 3.07 12.56 -5.88
N ASP A 59 2.41 12.53 -4.71
CA ASP A 59 2.60 11.51 -3.67
C ASP A 59 2.35 10.11 -4.22
N ILE A 60 1.21 9.91 -4.90
CA ILE A 60 0.85 8.61 -5.50
C ILE A 60 1.89 8.19 -6.54
N LYS A 61 2.29 9.06 -7.46
CA LYS A 61 3.31 8.72 -8.47
C LYS A 61 4.64 8.30 -7.84
N THR A 62 5.08 9.05 -6.85
CA THR A 62 6.34 8.79 -6.14
C THR A 62 6.27 7.46 -5.39
N ALA A 63 5.18 7.22 -4.67
CA ALA A 63 4.98 5.97 -3.93
C ALA A 63 4.82 4.77 -4.87
N SER A 64 4.13 4.90 -6.00
CA SER A 64 4.02 3.85 -7.02
C SER A 64 5.39 3.49 -7.59
N ALA A 65 6.20 4.48 -7.98
CA ALA A 65 7.55 4.24 -8.50
C ALA A 65 8.45 3.57 -7.45
N ALA A 66 8.37 4.01 -6.18
CA ALA A 66 9.12 3.42 -5.09
C ALA A 66 8.70 1.98 -4.79
N ALA A 67 7.39 1.67 -4.83
CA ALA A 67 6.86 0.32 -4.63
C ALA A 67 7.20 -0.64 -5.78
N LEU A 68 7.27 -0.14 -7.02
CA LEU A 68 7.59 -0.97 -8.18
C LEU A 68 8.98 -1.62 -8.09
N VAL A 69 9.96 -0.94 -7.51
CA VAL A 69 11.35 -1.42 -7.40
C VAL A 69 11.47 -2.73 -6.62
N PRO A 70 11.10 -2.80 -5.32
CA PRO A 70 11.19 -4.04 -4.54
C PRO A 70 10.22 -5.12 -5.03
N ILE A 71 9.07 -4.72 -5.58
CA ILE A 71 8.08 -5.67 -6.13
C ILE A 71 8.61 -6.36 -7.38
N THR A 72 9.26 -5.62 -8.27
CA THR A 72 9.91 -6.20 -9.45
C THR A 72 11.04 -7.12 -9.03
N ALA A 73 11.83 -6.75 -8.02
CA ALA A 73 12.88 -7.62 -7.48
C ALA A 73 12.33 -8.94 -6.90
N LEU A 74 11.19 -8.90 -6.18
CA LEU A 74 10.50 -10.10 -5.72
C LEU A 74 10.00 -10.96 -6.88
N ASN A 75 9.36 -10.34 -7.88
CA ASN A 75 8.87 -11.05 -9.06
C ASN A 75 10.00 -11.74 -9.82
N THR A 76 11.12 -11.06 -10.07
CA THR A 76 12.31 -11.66 -10.69
C THR A 76 12.83 -12.83 -9.86
N SER A 77 12.97 -12.65 -8.54
CA SER A 77 13.43 -13.73 -7.65
C SER A 77 12.51 -14.95 -7.70
N ILE A 78 11.20 -14.74 -7.81
CA ILE A 78 10.22 -15.82 -7.94
C ILE A 78 10.33 -16.51 -9.30
N GLN A 79 10.45 -15.76 -10.39
CA GLN A 79 10.60 -16.29 -11.75
C GLN A 79 11.87 -17.13 -11.89
N ASP A 80 12.97 -16.68 -11.29
CA ASP A 80 14.25 -17.37 -11.28
C ASP A 80 14.31 -18.51 -10.24
N ASN A 81 13.20 -18.74 -9.53
CA ASN A 81 13.09 -19.71 -8.44
C ASN A 81 14.15 -19.51 -7.32
N SER A 82 14.60 -18.27 -7.13
CA SER A 82 15.57 -17.88 -6.13
C SER A 82 14.98 -17.93 -4.71
N THR A 83 15.88 -17.96 -3.73
CA THR A 83 15.51 -17.88 -2.31
C THR A 83 15.08 -16.45 -1.98
N LEU A 84 13.90 -16.31 -1.38
CA LEU A 84 13.41 -15.03 -0.88
C LEU A 84 13.95 -14.75 0.52
N THR A 85 14.18 -13.47 0.81
CA THR A 85 14.60 -13.00 2.13
C THR A 85 13.44 -12.29 2.82
N GLU A 86 13.34 -12.43 4.15
CA GLU A 86 12.39 -11.68 4.97
C GLU A 86 12.53 -10.16 4.76
N THR A 87 13.77 -9.67 4.67
CA THR A 87 14.06 -8.26 4.39
C THR A 87 13.53 -7.82 3.02
N GLY A 88 13.67 -8.66 2.00
CA GLY A 88 13.15 -8.36 0.65
C GLY A 88 11.62 -8.25 0.64
N VAL A 89 10.95 -9.21 1.28
CA VAL A 89 9.48 -9.21 1.40
C VAL A 89 8.98 -8.01 2.20
N SER A 90 9.52 -7.77 3.40
CA SER A 90 9.12 -6.65 4.26
C SER A 90 9.40 -5.27 3.65
N THR A 91 10.45 -5.15 2.83
CA THR A 91 10.72 -3.92 2.05
C THR A 91 9.62 -3.66 1.03
N ALA A 92 9.17 -4.69 0.31
CA ALA A 92 8.08 -4.57 -0.65
C ALA A 92 6.74 -4.27 0.05
N GLU A 93 6.45 -4.92 1.18
CA GLU A 93 5.26 -4.64 1.99
C GLU A 93 5.24 -3.19 2.50
N SER A 94 6.39 -2.68 2.97
CA SER A 94 6.51 -1.29 3.45
C SER A 94 6.30 -0.28 2.32
N ALA A 95 6.84 -0.56 1.14
CA ALA A 95 6.67 0.30 -0.02
C ALA A 95 5.20 0.27 -0.52
N LEU A 96 4.57 -0.89 -0.50
CA LEU A 96 3.13 -1.03 -0.78
C LEU A 96 2.27 -0.26 0.24
N ALA A 97 2.58 -0.37 1.53
CA ALA A 97 1.86 0.37 2.56
C ALA A 97 1.96 1.89 2.35
N THR A 98 3.12 2.38 1.89
CA THR A 98 3.32 3.79 1.54
C THR A 98 2.42 4.20 0.37
N LEU A 99 2.31 3.38 -0.67
CA LEU A 99 1.38 3.62 -1.78
C LEU A 99 -0.09 3.61 -1.32
N GLN A 100 -0.49 2.63 -0.52
CA GLN A 100 -1.84 2.56 0.02
C GLN A 100 -2.18 3.78 0.89
N ASN A 101 -1.21 4.30 1.64
CA ASN A 101 -1.39 5.52 2.41
C ASN A 101 -1.53 6.76 1.51
N ALA A 102 -0.77 6.87 0.43
CA ALA A 102 -0.96 7.95 -0.54
C ALA A 102 -2.37 7.90 -1.18
N LEU A 103 -2.88 6.69 -1.45
CA LEU A 103 -4.23 6.48 -1.97
C LEU A 103 -5.33 6.75 -0.94
N SER A 104 -5.08 6.50 0.35
CA SER A 104 -6.04 6.83 1.40
C SER A 104 -6.25 8.34 1.50
N LYS A 105 -5.18 9.14 1.33
CA LYS A 105 -5.28 10.61 1.24
C LYS A 105 -6.12 11.07 0.05
N ALA A 106 -6.07 10.36 -1.07
CA ALA A 106 -6.93 10.62 -2.24
C ALA A 106 -8.42 10.38 -1.96
N GLN A 107 -8.74 9.52 -0.99
CA GLN A 107 -10.11 9.19 -0.59
C GLN A 107 -10.57 9.98 0.64
N ALA A 108 -9.66 10.68 1.32
CA ALA A 108 -10.03 11.53 2.43
C ALA A 108 -10.95 12.65 1.91
N PRO A 109 -12.09 12.91 2.57
CA PRO A 109 -12.86 14.09 2.25
C PRO A 109 -11.91 15.28 2.37
N ALA A 110 -11.90 16.15 1.36
CA ALA A 110 -11.17 17.40 1.43
C ALA A 110 -11.58 18.06 2.76
N THR A 111 -10.70 18.05 3.75
CA THR A 111 -10.90 18.83 4.95
C THR A 111 -10.92 20.25 4.45
N THR A 112 -12.13 20.78 4.29
CA THR A 112 -12.40 22.20 4.16
C THR A 112 -11.67 22.84 5.33
N THR A 113 -10.51 23.41 5.06
CA THR A 113 -9.94 24.45 5.90
C THR A 113 -10.87 25.66 5.74
N SER A 114 -12.05 25.57 6.34
CA SER A 114 -12.86 26.73 6.66
C SER A 114 -12.14 27.43 7.80
N SER A 115 -11.08 28.17 7.47
CA SER A 115 -10.65 29.27 8.31
C SER A 115 -11.68 30.39 8.17
N THR A 116 -12.83 30.21 8.83
CA THR A 116 -13.60 31.34 9.33
C THR A 116 -12.73 31.99 10.40
N THR A 117 -12.06 33.08 10.05
CA THR A 117 -11.68 34.09 11.04
C THR A 117 -12.30 35.39 10.56
N GLY A 118 -13.49 35.63 11.07
CA GLY A 118 -14.05 36.97 11.08
C GLY A 118 -13.20 37.85 11.97
N ASN A 119 -12.89 39.04 11.47
CA ASN A 119 -13.18 40.29 12.15
C ASN A 119 -13.21 41.42 11.11
#